data_AF-A0A923XKW0-F1
#
_entry.id   AF-A0A923XKW0-F1
#
_cell.length_a   1.000
_cell.length_b   1.000
_cell.length_c   1.000
_cell.angle_alpha   90.00
_cell.angle_beta   90.00
_cell.angle_gamma   90.00
#
_symmetry.space_group_name_H-M   'P 1'
#
loop_
_entity.id
_entity.type
_entity.pdbx_description
1 polymer ?
#
loop_
_entity_poly.entity_id
_entity_poly.type
_entity_poly.pdbx_seq_one_letter_code
_entity_poly.pdbx_strand_id
1 'polypeptide(L)' 'DLGDTYYTHWLGALEDIVGGMGVASAGELQRYRHAWEHAAERTPHGHSIELQAGDLELSSRA' A
#
# COMPACT_ATOMS: atom_id res chain seq x y z
N ASP A 1 1.69 -19.36 16.21
CA ASP A 1 1.70 -19.56 14.75
C ASP A 1 0.31 -19.23 14.23
N LEU A 2 0.04 -18.20 13.43
CA LEU A 2 0.88 -17.14 12.88
C LEU A 2 -0.06 -15.98 12.49
N GLY A 3 -0.24 -15.00 13.36
CA GLY A 3 -1.00 -13.78 13.02
C GLY A 3 -0.34 -12.97 11.90
N ASP A 4 0.95 -13.24 11.62
CA ASP A 4 1.76 -12.53 10.62
C ASP A 4 1.33 -12.78 9.18
N THR A 5 0.59 -13.86 8.89
CA THR A 5 0.12 -14.13 7.52
C THR A 5 -1.38 -13.90 7.33
N TYR A 6 -2.14 -13.70 8.42
CA TYR A 6 -3.59 -13.49 8.33
C TYR A 6 -3.92 -12.27 7.45
N TYR A 7 -3.28 -11.14 7.73
CA TYR A 7 -3.47 -9.92 6.95
C TYR A 7 -2.89 -10.06 5.54
N THR A 8 -1.80 -10.80 5.37
CA THR A 8 -1.21 -11.04 4.05
C THR A 8 -2.13 -11.84 3.15
N HIS A 9 -2.79 -12.89 3.67
CA HIS A 9 -3.76 -13.67 2.91
C HIS A 9 -5.02 -12.86 2.57
N TRP A 10 -5.51 -12.08 3.53
CA TRP A 10 -6.67 -11.22 3.30
C TRP A 10 -6.37 -10.12 2.27
N LEU A 11 -5.20 -9.50 2.37
CA LEU A 11 -4.74 -8.50 1.41
C LEU A 11 -4.58 -9.10 0.01
N GLY A 12 -3.93 -10.27 -0.11
CA GLY A 12 -3.77 -10.94 -1.39
C GLY A 12 -5.11 -11.27 -2.06
N ALA A 13 -6.09 -11.75 -1.30
CA ALA A 13 -7.43 -12.01 -1.82
C ALA A 13 -8.12 -10.74 -2.35
N LEU A 14 -7.93 -9.60 -1.67
CA LEU A 14 -8.47 -8.32 -2.14
C LEU A 14 -7.74 -7.83 -3.39
N GLU A 15 -6.42 -7.94 -3.44
CA GLU A 15 -5.61 -7.58 -4.62
C GLU A 15 -6.02 -8.39 -5.85
N ASP A 16 -6.29 -9.69 -5.69
CA ASP A 16 -6.80 -10.56 -6.75
C ASP A 16 -8.20 -10.14 -7.23
N ILE A 17 -9.10 -9.82 -6.29
CA ILE A 17 -10.47 -9.39 -6.62
C ILE A 17 -10.46 -8.06 -7.38
N VAL A 18 -9.75 -7.04 -6.88
CA VAL A 18 -9.73 -5.71 -7.53
C VAL A 18 -9.00 -5.75 -8.87
N GLY A 19 -7.95 -6.59 -9.00
CA GLY A 19 -7.27 -6.84 -10.26
C GLY A 19 -8.16 -7.55 -11.27
N GLY A 20 -8.86 -8.61 -10.85
CA GLY A 20 -9.79 -9.36 -11.69
C GLY A 20 -10.98 -8.54 -12.17
N MET A 21 -11.44 -7.57 -11.37
CA MET A 21 -12.52 -6.64 -11.75
C MET A 21 -12.02 -5.42 -12.54
N GLY A 22 -10.71 -5.26 -12.74
CA GLY A 22 -10.12 -4.10 -13.42
C GLY A 22 -10.27 -2.78 -12.64
N VAL A 23 -10.51 -2.84 -11.33
CA VAL A 23 -10.67 -1.68 -10.44
C VAL A 23 -9.32 -1.03 -10.12
N ALA A 24 -8.26 -1.83 -10.05
CA ALA A 24 -6.89 -1.37 -9.91
C ALA A 24 -5.94 -2.32 -10.63
N SER A 25 -4.94 -1.76 -11.30
CA SER A 25 -3.84 -2.54 -11.85
C SER A 25 -2.81 -2.92 -10.77
N ALA A 26 -2.06 -3.99 -11.01
CA ALA A 26 -0.94 -4.37 -10.13
C ALA A 26 0.08 -3.24 -9.94
N GLY A 27 0.30 -2.42 -10.97
CA GLY A 27 1.19 -1.25 -10.91
C GLY A 27 0.64 -0.10 -10.08
N GLU A 28 -0.69 0.06 -10.01
CA GLU A 28 -1.32 1.01 -9.09
C GLU A 28 -1.24 0.51 -7.65
N LEU A 29 -1.55 -0.77 -7.40
CA LEU A 29 -1.43 -1.38 -6.08
C LEU A 29 0.00 -1.23 -5.52
N GLN A 30 1.02 -1.52 -6.34
CA GLN A 30 2.41 -1.32 -5.91
C GLN A 30 2.75 0.14 -5.63
N ARG A 31 2.32 1.08 -6.49
CA ARG A 31 2.55 2.51 -6.25
C ARG A 31 1.96 2.97 -4.93
N TYR A 32 0.72 2.57 -4.64
CA TYR A 32 0.08 2.92 -3.38
C TYR A 32 0.73 2.25 -2.18
N ARG A 33 1.21 1.01 -2.30
CA ARG A 33 1.98 0.33 -1.25
C ARG A 33 3.22 1.14 -0.86
N HIS A 34 4.03 1.54 -1.85
CA HIS A 34 5.22 2.36 -1.60
C HIS A 34 4.88 3.75 -1.05
N ALA A 35 3.82 4.37 -1.55
CA ALA A 35 3.40 5.68 -1.03
C ALA A 35 2.97 5.60 0.45
N TRP A 36 2.26 4.54 0.85
CA TRP A 36 1.92 4.32 2.26
C TRP A 36 3.13 3.98 3.12
N GLU A 37 4.12 3.26 2.60
CA GLU A 37 5.39 3.01 3.26
C GLU A 37 6.13 4.33 3.55
N HIS A 38 6.28 5.19 2.53
CA HIS A 38 6.88 6.52 2.71
C HIS A 38 6.11 7.41 3.68
N ALA A 39 4.77 7.40 3.60
CA ALA A 39 3.93 8.16 4.54
C ALA A 39 4.13 7.67 5.98
N ALA A 40 4.24 6.36 6.19
CA ALA A 40 4.51 5.78 7.50
C ALA A 40 5.92 6.14 8.02
N GLU A 41 6.94 6.06 7.16
CA GLU A 41 8.33 6.39 7.50
C GLU A 41 8.50 7.84 7.98
N ARG A 42 7.83 8.79 7.32
CA ARG A 42 7.93 10.22 7.67
C ARG A 42 7.01 10.66 8.81
N THR A 43 6.05 9.82 9.21
CA THR A 43 5.08 10.16 10.26
C THR A 43 5.66 9.83 11.63
N PRO A 44 5.84 10.83 12.53
CA PRO A 44 6.30 10.55 13.89
C PRO A 44 5.33 9.62 14.63
N HIS A 45 5.87 8.72 15.44
CA HIS A 45 5.05 7.80 16.25
C HIS A 45 4.00 8.57 17.06
N GLY A 46 2.79 7.99 17.16
CA GLY A 46 1.66 8.60 17.86
C GLY A 46 0.88 9.64 17.04
N HIS A 47 1.27 9.89 15.79
CA HIS A 47 0.53 10.76 14.87
C HIS A 47 -0.18 9.94 13.78
N SER A 48 -1.26 10.48 13.24
CA SER A 48 -1.98 9.87 12.12
C SER A 48 -1.11 9.84 10.87
N ILE A 49 -1.10 8.71 10.17
CA ILE A 49 -0.45 8.58 8.87
C ILE A 49 -1.41 9.15 7.82
N GLU A 50 -0.99 10.21 7.14
CA GLU A 50 -1.75 10.85 6.07
C GLU A 50 -0.98 10.71 4.76
N LEU A 51 -1.66 10.18 3.73
CA LEU A 51 -1.11 10.08 2.39
C LEU A 51 -1.11 11.47 1.71
N GLN A 52 0.03 11.88 1.18
CA GLN A 52 0.21 13.12 0.44
C GLN A 52 0.59 12.84 -1.01
N ALA A 53 0.35 13.81 -1.90
CA ALA A 53 0.68 13.66 -3.32
C ALA A 53 2.18 13.33 -3.54
N GLY A 54 3.08 13.91 -2.74
CA GLY A 54 4.52 13.63 -2.82
C GLY A 54 4.89 12.18 -2.51
N ASP A 55 4.09 11.46 -1.72
CA ASP A 55 4.34 10.04 -1.40
C ASP A 55 4.14 9.15 -2.63
N LEU A 56 3.24 9.55 -3.55
CA LEU A 56 2.99 8.87 -4.82
C LEU A 56 4.07 9.18 -5.89
N GLU A 57 4.69 10.35 -5.82
CA GLU A 57 5.73 10.80 -6.76
C GLU A 57 7.10 10.17 -6.46
N LEU A 58 7.39 9.86 -5.19
CA LEU A 58 8.63 9.19 -4.78
C LEU A 58 8.75 7.77 -5.36
N SER A 59 7.62 7.07 -5.51
CA SER A 59 7.58 5.72 -6.08
C SER A 59 7.88 5.68 -7.59
N SER A 60 7.85 6.81 -8.31
CA SER A 60 8.09 6.84 -9.77
C SER A 60 9.55 7.16 -10.15
N ARG A 61 10.45 7.35 -9.17
CA ARG A 61 11.84 7.78 -9.39
C ARG A 61 12.89 6.67 -9.26
N ALA A 62 12.48 5.40 -9.20
CA ALA A 62 13.36 4.23 -9.25
C ALA A 62 13.34 3.59 -10.65
#